data_AF-A0A832B3C8-F1
#
_entry.id   AF-A0A832B3C8-F1
#
_cell.length_a   1.000
_cell.length_b   1.000
_cell.length_c   1.000
_cell.angle_alpha   90.00
_cell.angle_beta   90.00
_cell.angle_gamma   90.00
#
_symmetry.space_group_name_H-M   'P 1'
#
loop_
_entity.id
_entity.type
_entity.pdbx_description
1 polymer ?
#
loop_
_entity_poly.entity_id
_entity_poly.type
_entity_poly.pdbx_seq_one_letter_code
_entity_poly.pdbx_strand_id
1 'polypeptide(L)'
;MGRGPRRDARRRRLSLRGARRVNQPEPTGVTLLDVARLAGVSESTASRVLAGSRPVRDALRRRVVESASALAYTPNPHARALARARDAAIALVVHDITDPYFSEIARGALESARAASRTVLVSDTGRDPAHELEIVRRARAQRVEALVLAGSGSTDRAASELLAAEIHAYERAGGRVAVVGRHLAGGDCVRPDNVASGRLLGEHLVGLGHRLVAAVTGPDGLTASDDRLAGLLGAL
;
A
#
# COMPACT_ATOMS: atom_id res chain seq x y z
N MET A 1 3.75 -6.93 -86.36
CA MET A 1 4.01 -5.56 -85.87
C MET A 1 3.35 -5.41 -84.51
N GLY A 2 3.97 -5.16 -83.37
CA GLY A 2 5.35 -5.00 -82.94
C GLY A 2 5.25 -4.62 -81.45
N ARG A 3 5.31 -5.62 -80.55
CA ARG A 3 5.27 -5.43 -79.08
C ARG A 3 6.69 -5.28 -78.55
N GLY A 4 6.94 -4.23 -77.76
CA GLY A 4 8.09 -4.10 -76.84
C GLY A 4 8.40 -2.63 -76.54
N PRO A 5 9.13 -2.29 -75.44
CA PRO A 5 9.77 -3.19 -74.48
C PRO A 5 9.44 -2.91 -72.99
N ARG A 6 9.72 -3.95 -72.20
CA ARG A 6 9.65 -4.02 -70.74
C ARG A 6 10.75 -3.17 -70.10
N ARG A 7 10.42 -2.37 -69.07
CA ARG A 7 11.40 -1.73 -68.19
C ARG A 7 11.56 -2.52 -66.90
N ASP A 8 12.76 -3.04 -66.76
CA ASP A 8 13.30 -3.85 -65.66
C ASP A 8 13.63 -2.92 -64.47
N ALA A 9 12.87 -3.01 -63.37
CA ALA A 9 13.12 -2.24 -62.15
C ALA A 9 13.62 -3.16 -61.04
N ARG A 10 14.92 -3.46 -61.09
CA ARG A 10 15.66 -4.11 -60.00
C ARG A 10 15.69 -3.21 -58.77
N ARG A 11 14.80 -3.46 -57.80
CA ARG A 11 14.94 -2.90 -56.44
C ARG A 11 15.96 -3.71 -55.65
N ARG A 12 17.11 -3.08 -55.42
CA ARG A 12 18.21 -3.56 -54.56
C ARG A 12 17.71 -3.77 -53.13
N ARG A 13 18.01 -4.95 -52.57
CA ARG A 13 17.96 -5.24 -51.13
C ARG A 13 19.02 -4.39 -50.44
N LEU A 14 18.60 -3.39 -49.67
CA LEU A 14 19.45 -2.68 -48.72
C LEU A 14 19.44 -3.45 -47.40
N SER A 15 20.61 -4.00 -47.09
CA SER A 15 20.97 -4.65 -45.83
C SER A 15 20.89 -3.65 -44.67
N LEU A 16 19.86 -3.76 -43.82
CA LEU A 16 19.83 -3.12 -42.50
C LEU A 16 20.60 -3.99 -41.49
N ARG A 17 21.92 -4.09 -41.68
CA ARG A 17 22.86 -4.45 -40.61
C ARG A 17 23.25 -3.15 -39.92
N GLY A 18 22.69 -2.90 -38.73
CA GLY A 18 23.05 -1.72 -37.94
C GLY A 18 21.98 -1.21 -36.98
N ALA A 19 21.11 -2.06 -36.44
CA ALA A 19 20.32 -1.67 -35.27
C ALA A 19 21.25 -1.72 -34.06
N ARG A 20 21.82 -0.57 -33.70
CA ARG A 20 22.50 -0.35 -32.41
C ARG A 20 21.57 -0.85 -31.31
N ARG A 21 21.98 -1.89 -30.58
CA ARG A 21 21.35 -2.26 -29.31
C ARG A 21 21.40 -1.01 -28.43
N VAL A 22 20.23 -0.49 -28.08
CA VAL A 22 20.09 0.50 -27.01
C VAL A 22 20.66 -0.17 -25.77
N ASN A 23 21.81 0.34 -25.30
CA ASN A 23 22.45 -0.08 -24.06
C ASN A 23 21.42 0.11 -22.95
N GLN A 24 20.84 -0.98 -22.44
CA GLN A 24 20.21 -0.94 -21.14
C GLN A 24 21.33 -0.66 -20.14
N PRO A 25 21.14 0.24 -19.16
CA PRO A 25 22.13 0.43 -18.12
C PRO A 25 22.33 -0.92 -17.41
N GLU A 26 23.56 -1.44 -17.48
CA GLU A 26 24.00 -2.60 -16.69
C GLU A 26 23.65 -2.32 -15.23
N PRO A 27 23.04 -3.27 -14.49
CA PRO A 27 22.65 -3.05 -13.11
C PRO A 27 23.89 -2.74 -12.27
N THR A 28 24.04 -1.48 -11.85
CA THR A 28 25.19 -0.95 -11.09
C THR A 28 25.19 -1.36 -9.61
N GLY A 29 24.49 -2.42 -9.25
CA GLY A 29 24.39 -2.92 -7.88
C GLY A 29 25.10 -4.26 -7.72
N VAL A 30 25.83 -4.42 -6.60
CA VAL A 30 26.37 -5.71 -6.18
C VAL A 30 25.24 -6.74 -6.12
N THR A 31 25.43 -7.86 -6.81
CA THR A 31 24.41 -8.90 -6.95
C THR A 31 24.67 -10.09 -6.02
N LEU A 32 23.66 -10.96 -5.84
CA LEU A 32 23.82 -12.21 -5.09
C LEU A 32 24.88 -13.12 -5.73
N LEU A 33 25.04 -13.03 -7.05
CA LEU A 33 26.05 -13.76 -7.81
C LEU A 33 27.47 -13.31 -7.43
N ASP A 34 27.68 -12.02 -7.18
CA ASP A 34 28.97 -11.48 -6.75
C ASP A 34 29.35 -11.96 -5.34
N VAL A 35 28.36 -12.01 -4.44
CA VAL A 35 28.51 -12.62 -3.12
C VAL A 35 28.85 -14.10 -3.23
N ALA A 36 28.15 -14.85 -4.09
CA ALA A 36 28.40 -16.28 -4.28
C ALA A 36 29.80 -16.56 -4.82
N ARG A 37 30.27 -15.74 -5.77
CA ARG A 37 31.63 -15.80 -6.32
C ARG A 37 32.68 -15.52 -5.26
N LEU A 38 32.55 -14.42 -4.51
CA LEU A 38 33.51 -14.05 -3.46
C LEU A 38 33.54 -15.09 -2.33
N ALA A 39 32.37 -15.64 -1.97
CA ALA A 39 32.26 -16.66 -0.95
C ALA A 39 32.68 -18.06 -1.43
N GLY A 40 32.91 -18.28 -2.74
CA GLY A 40 33.28 -19.57 -3.32
C GLY A 40 32.17 -20.63 -3.21
N VAL A 41 30.92 -20.24 -3.45
CA VAL A 41 29.73 -21.12 -3.35
C VAL A 41 28.80 -20.93 -4.55
N SER A 42 27.82 -21.83 -4.72
CA SER A 42 26.75 -21.61 -5.70
C SER A 42 25.81 -20.48 -5.25
N GLU A 43 25.19 -19.79 -6.22
CA GLU A 43 24.18 -18.74 -5.95
C GLU A 43 23.01 -19.28 -5.10
N SER A 44 22.57 -20.50 -5.35
CA SER A 44 21.56 -21.21 -4.53
C SER A 44 22.01 -21.46 -3.10
N THR A 45 23.31 -21.62 -2.85
CA THR A 45 23.85 -21.81 -1.50
C THR A 45 24.01 -20.47 -0.79
N ALA A 46 24.50 -19.43 -1.46
CA ALA A 46 24.53 -18.07 -0.93
C ALA A 46 23.11 -17.59 -0.54
N SER A 47 22.13 -17.80 -1.43
CA SER A 47 20.71 -17.52 -1.17
C SER A 47 20.21 -18.20 0.11
N ARG A 48 20.44 -19.51 0.25
CA ARG A 48 20.00 -20.29 1.41
C ARG A 48 20.65 -19.87 2.72
N VAL A 49 21.95 -19.54 2.67
CA VAL A 49 22.72 -19.10 3.85
C VAL A 49 22.22 -17.73 4.33
N LEU A 50 22.06 -16.77 3.42
CA LEU A 50 21.55 -15.44 3.75
C LEU A 50 20.06 -15.46 4.15
N ALA A 51 19.29 -16.40 3.60
CA ALA A 51 17.90 -16.64 3.96
C ALA A 51 17.72 -17.52 5.22
N GLY A 52 18.77 -18.03 5.85
CA GLY A 52 18.68 -18.80 7.11
C GLY A 52 17.74 -20.01 7.08
N SER A 53 17.47 -20.61 5.92
CA SER A 53 16.37 -21.57 5.74
C SER A 53 16.70 -23.03 6.07
N ARG A 54 17.98 -23.38 6.35
CA ARG A 54 18.40 -24.74 6.72
C ARG A 54 19.74 -24.73 7.47
N PRO A 55 20.03 -25.74 8.33
CA PRO A 55 21.35 -25.86 8.96
C PRO A 55 22.44 -25.99 7.91
N VAL A 56 23.38 -25.04 7.93
CA VAL A 56 24.60 -25.01 7.12
C VAL A 56 25.79 -25.01 8.06
N ARG A 57 26.91 -25.60 7.63
CA ARG A 57 28.14 -25.62 8.42
C ARG A 57 28.55 -24.18 8.78
N ASP A 58 28.92 -23.94 10.03
CA ASP A 58 29.24 -22.58 10.52
C ASP A 58 30.37 -21.90 9.74
N ALA A 59 31.33 -22.67 9.25
CA ALA A 59 32.41 -22.16 8.40
C ALA A 59 31.88 -21.61 7.06
N LEU A 60 30.88 -22.27 6.46
CA LEU A 60 30.24 -21.84 5.22
C LEU A 60 29.38 -20.60 5.45
N ARG A 61 28.64 -20.57 6.57
CA ARG A 61 27.83 -19.42 6.97
C ARG A 61 28.68 -18.17 7.15
N ARG A 62 29.79 -18.28 7.90
CA ARG A 62 30.73 -17.17 8.13
C ARG A 62 31.26 -16.60 6.83
N ARG A 63 31.78 -17.44 5.93
CA ARG A 63 32.29 -17.03 4.62
C ARG A 63 31.28 -16.22 3.81
N VAL A 64 30.04 -16.70 3.69
CA VAL A 64 29.00 -16.00 2.91
C VAL A 64 28.61 -14.67 3.55
N VAL A 65 28.50 -14.60 4.88
CA VAL A 65 28.16 -13.35 5.59
C VAL A 65 29.29 -12.33 5.48
N GLU A 66 30.54 -12.74 5.62
CA GLU A 66 31.72 -11.88 5.43
C GLU A 66 31.81 -11.36 4.00
N SER A 67 31.59 -12.21 3.00
CA SER A 67 31.56 -11.79 1.59
C SER A 67 30.43 -10.80 1.28
N ALA A 68 29.23 -11.02 1.84
CA ALA A 68 28.11 -10.10 1.69
C ALA A 68 28.43 -8.74 2.34
N SER A 69 29.02 -8.74 3.53
CA SER A 69 29.43 -7.52 4.23
C SER A 69 30.54 -6.77 3.49
N ALA A 70 31.55 -7.48 2.98
CA ALA A 70 32.67 -6.88 2.25
C ALA A 70 32.23 -6.19 0.95
N LEU A 71 31.19 -6.71 0.31
CA LEU A 71 30.63 -6.13 -0.91
C LEU A 71 29.52 -5.11 -0.64
N ALA A 72 29.23 -4.78 0.63
CA ALA A 72 28.07 -3.98 1.03
C ALA A 72 26.75 -4.49 0.39
N TYR A 73 26.66 -5.80 0.19
CA TYR A 73 25.52 -6.43 -0.46
C TYR A 73 24.28 -6.27 0.43
N THR A 74 23.32 -5.49 -0.07
CA THR A 74 21.98 -5.45 0.50
C THR A 74 21.10 -6.41 -0.30
N PRO A 75 20.51 -7.44 0.33
CA PRO A 75 19.61 -8.35 -0.36
C PRO A 75 18.49 -7.55 -1.04
N ASN A 76 18.35 -7.71 -2.36
CA ASN A 76 17.30 -7.02 -3.10
C ASN A 76 15.93 -7.37 -2.49
N PRO A 77 15.19 -6.39 -1.93
CA PRO A 77 13.91 -6.66 -1.29
C PRO A 77 12.90 -7.27 -2.26
N HIS A 78 12.95 -6.99 -3.57
CA HIS A 78 12.08 -7.61 -4.57
C HIS A 78 12.42 -9.09 -4.83
N ALA A 79 13.70 -9.46 -4.89
CA ALA A 79 14.13 -10.86 -5.03
C ALA A 79 13.86 -11.67 -3.76
N ARG A 80 13.97 -11.00 -2.60
CA ARG A 80 13.69 -11.57 -1.28
C ARG A 80 12.18 -11.73 -1.02
N ALA A 81 11.37 -10.80 -1.51
CA ALA A 81 9.90 -10.90 -1.50
C ALA A 81 9.37 -12.05 -2.37
N LEU A 82 10.07 -12.37 -3.46
CA LEU A 82 9.74 -13.53 -4.30
C LEU A 82 10.10 -14.86 -3.62
N ALA A 83 11.19 -14.89 -2.83
CA ALA A 83 11.70 -16.10 -2.15
C ALA A 83 11.10 -16.33 -0.75
N ARG A 84 10.64 -15.27 -0.08
CA ARG A 84 9.91 -15.31 1.19
C ARG A 84 8.60 -14.57 0.98
N ALA A 85 7.52 -15.30 0.80
CA ALA A 85 6.15 -14.78 0.82
C ALA A 85 5.72 -14.21 2.20
N ARG A 86 6.60 -13.47 2.90
CA ARG A 86 6.47 -13.16 4.34
C ARG A 86 6.95 -11.79 4.81
N ASP A 87 7.41 -10.88 3.95
CA ASP A 87 7.51 -9.45 4.33
C ASP A 87 6.13 -8.81 4.10
N ALA A 88 5.14 -9.28 4.86
CA ALA A 88 3.74 -9.01 4.70
C ALA A 88 3.43 -7.59 5.23
N ALA A 89 3.32 -6.62 4.32
CA ALA A 89 3.07 -5.23 4.67
C ALA A 89 1.60 -5.01 5.03
N ILE A 90 1.37 -4.08 5.94
CA ILE A 90 0.03 -3.53 6.26
C ILE A 90 -0.04 -2.15 5.63
N ALA A 91 -1.08 -1.87 4.84
CA ALA A 91 -1.38 -0.52 4.39
C ALA A 91 -2.26 0.17 5.43
N LEU A 92 -1.83 1.32 5.95
CA LEU A 92 -2.65 2.20 6.76
C LEU A 92 -3.03 3.41 5.90
N VAL A 93 -4.33 3.61 5.71
CA VAL A 93 -4.88 4.73 4.94
C VAL A 93 -5.52 5.70 5.92
N VAL A 94 -5.06 6.95 5.93
CA VAL A 94 -5.57 8.03 6.79
C VAL A 94 -5.99 9.22 5.95
N HIS A 95 -6.89 10.07 6.48
CA HIS A 95 -7.31 11.27 5.76
C HIS A 95 -6.29 12.41 5.74
N ASP A 96 -5.53 12.58 6.83
CA ASP A 96 -4.54 13.64 6.99
C ASP A 96 -3.56 13.21 8.08
N ILE A 97 -2.33 12.89 7.73
CA ILE A 97 -1.32 12.41 8.70
C ILE A 97 -0.86 13.51 9.67
N THR A 98 -1.12 14.78 9.34
CA THR A 98 -0.75 15.92 10.19
C THR A 98 -1.78 16.19 11.29
N ASP A 99 -2.99 15.67 11.14
CA ASP A 99 -4.05 15.76 12.16
C ASP A 99 -3.69 14.90 13.39
N PRO A 100 -3.72 15.46 14.62
CA PRO A 100 -3.48 14.71 15.85
C PRO A 100 -4.36 13.46 16.00
N TYR A 101 -5.60 13.49 15.50
CA TYR A 101 -6.50 12.33 15.56
C TYR A 101 -5.95 11.14 14.75
N PHE A 102 -5.50 11.39 13.51
CA PHE A 102 -5.00 10.33 12.62
C PHE A 102 -3.57 9.92 12.95
N SER A 103 -2.72 10.85 13.40
CA SER A 103 -1.36 10.52 13.81
C SER A 103 -1.32 9.61 15.04
N GLU A 104 -2.26 9.77 15.99
CA GLU A 104 -2.41 8.84 17.13
C GLU A 104 -2.88 7.45 16.70
N ILE A 105 -3.81 7.35 15.75
CA ILE A 105 -4.20 6.06 15.15
C ILE A 105 -3.00 5.42 14.44
N ALA A 106 -2.24 6.21 13.68
CA ALA A 106 -1.06 5.72 12.98
C ALA A 106 0.02 5.23 13.95
N ARG A 107 0.25 5.94 15.06
CA ARG A 107 1.15 5.52 16.13
C ARG A 107 0.74 4.16 16.70
N GLY A 108 -0.53 3.96 17.05
CA GLY A 108 -1.03 2.68 17.56
C GLY A 108 -0.92 1.54 16.54
N ALA A 109 -1.18 1.81 15.25
CA ALA A 109 -1.01 0.84 14.18
C ALA A 109 0.46 0.44 13.99
N LEU A 110 1.38 1.41 14.03
CA LEU A 110 2.83 1.19 13.93
C LEU A 110 3.35 0.37 15.11
N GLU A 111 2.94 0.67 16.34
CA GLU A 111 3.30 -0.08 17.54
C GLU A 111 2.82 -1.54 17.45
N SER A 112 1.57 -1.75 17.04
CA SER A 112 0.98 -3.08 16.86
C SER A 112 1.68 -3.88 15.77
N ALA A 113 1.96 -3.27 14.62
CA ALA A 113 2.67 -3.90 13.52
C ALA A 113 4.12 -4.25 13.90
N ARG A 114 4.79 -3.39 14.65
CA ARG A 114 6.15 -3.63 15.15
C ARG A 114 6.21 -4.86 16.05
N ALA A 115 5.26 -5.00 16.98
CA ALA A 115 5.14 -6.19 17.83
C ALA A 115 4.92 -7.47 17.00
N ALA A 116 4.23 -7.34 15.87
CA ALA A 116 3.97 -8.40 14.90
C ALA A 116 5.09 -8.61 13.84
N SER A 117 6.23 -7.90 13.92
CA SER A 117 7.30 -7.92 12.91
C SER A 117 6.82 -7.62 11.48
N ARG A 118 5.85 -6.70 11.35
CA ARG A 118 5.27 -6.26 10.07
C ARG A 118 5.67 -4.82 9.75
N THR A 119 5.77 -4.53 8.46
CA THR A 119 5.99 -3.17 7.94
C THR A 119 4.65 -2.48 7.70
N VAL A 120 4.55 -1.20 8.05
CA VAL A 120 3.37 -0.38 7.74
C VAL A 120 3.69 0.59 6.61
N LEU A 121 2.81 0.64 5.61
CA LEU A 121 2.81 1.64 4.55
C LEU A 121 1.71 2.65 4.86
N VAL A 122 2.07 3.86 5.29
CA VAL A 122 1.11 4.91 5.62
C VAL A 122 0.81 5.72 4.35
N SER A 123 -0.47 5.90 4.03
CA SER A 123 -0.95 6.69 2.90
C SER A 123 -1.95 7.73 3.37
N ASP A 124 -1.78 8.96 2.89
CA ASP A 124 -2.63 10.10 3.18
C ASP A 124 -3.58 10.33 1.99
N THR A 125 -4.90 10.39 2.24
CA THR A 125 -5.89 10.59 1.18
C THR A 125 -6.24 12.06 0.93
N GLY A 126 -5.86 12.99 1.81
CA GLY A 126 -6.31 14.37 1.75
C GLY A 126 -7.83 14.52 1.83
N ARG A 127 -8.53 13.55 2.45
CA ARG A 127 -9.99 13.43 2.49
C ARG A 127 -10.67 13.24 1.12
N ASP A 128 -9.91 12.87 0.08
CA ASP A 128 -10.45 12.60 -1.26
C ASP A 128 -10.86 11.12 -1.41
N PRO A 129 -12.16 10.82 -1.63
CA PRO A 129 -12.62 9.45 -1.86
C PRO A 129 -12.00 8.77 -3.09
N ALA A 130 -11.66 9.54 -4.13
CA ALA A 130 -11.02 9.00 -5.33
C ALA A 130 -9.59 8.51 -5.02
N HIS A 131 -8.86 9.26 -4.19
CA HIS A 131 -7.52 8.88 -3.76
C HIS A 131 -7.55 7.66 -2.82
N GLU A 132 -8.53 7.58 -1.91
CA GLU A 132 -8.75 6.40 -1.06
C GLU A 132 -8.96 5.14 -1.92
N LEU A 133 -9.84 5.21 -2.93
CA LEU A 133 -10.08 4.12 -3.88
C LEU A 133 -8.81 3.72 -4.65
N GLU A 134 -8.01 4.69 -5.09
CA GLU A 134 -6.75 4.41 -5.78
C GLU A 134 -5.76 3.67 -4.88
N ILE A 135 -5.65 4.06 -3.60
CA ILE A 135 -4.78 3.40 -2.63
C ILE A 135 -5.21 1.95 -2.41
N VAL A 136 -6.52 1.67 -2.28
CA VAL A 136 -7.02 0.29 -2.15
C VAL A 136 -6.69 -0.54 -3.40
N ARG A 137 -6.87 0.02 -4.60
CA ARG A 137 -6.49 -0.64 -5.87
C ARG A 137 -5.00 -0.97 -5.91
N ARG A 138 -4.15 -0.04 -5.49
CA ARG A 138 -2.68 -0.24 -5.42
C ARG A 138 -2.34 -1.32 -4.40
N ALA A 139 -2.96 -1.31 -3.22
CA ALA A 139 -2.76 -2.32 -2.19
C ALA A 139 -3.13 -3.73 -2.69
N ARG A 140 -4.24 -3.86 -3.44
CA ARG A 140 -4.62 -5.12 -4.09
C ARG A 140 -3.62 -5.55 -5.15
N ALA A 141 -3.20 -4.65 -6.03
CA ALA A 141 -2.23 -4.95 -7.09
C ALA A 141 -0.87 -5.41 -6.52
N GLN A 142 -0.46 -4.82 -5.40
CA GLN A 142 0.79 -5.14 -4.70
C GLN A 142 0.66 -6.34 -3.74
N ARG A 143 -0.54 -6.93 -3.59
CA ARG A 143 -0.84 -8.01 -2.65
C ARG A 143 -0.39 -7.70 -1.21
N VAL A 144 -0.69 -6.48 -0.77
CA VAL A 144 -0.54 -6.08 0.63
C VAL A 144 -1.37 -7.04 1.50
N GLU A 145 -0.84 -7.48 2.64
CA GLU A 145 -1.47 -8.52 3.48
C GLU A 145 -2.77 -8.04 4.11
N ALA A 146 -2.73 -6.84 4.69
CA ALA A 146 -3.86 -6.23 5.35
C ALA A 146 -3.94 -4.74 5.08
N LEU A 147 -5.14 -4.20 5.16
CA LEU A 147 -5.44 -2.80 4.94
C LEU A 147 -6.27 -2.27 6.11
N VAL A 148 -5.86 -1.12 6.64
CA VAL A 148 -6.55 -0.40 7.70
C VAL A 148 -7.01 0.93 7.13
N LEU A 149 -8.33 1.13 7.01
CA LEU A 149 -8.92 2.41 6.63
C LEU A 149 -9.25 3.18 7.89
N ALA A 150 -8.53 4.26 8.17
CA ALA A 150 -8.76 5.13 9.31
C ALA A 150 -9.27 6.48 8.83
N GLY A 151 -10.57 6.72 9.01
CA GLY A 151 -11.21 7.87 8.39
C GLY A 151 -12.72 7.87 8.52
N SER A 152 -13.30 8.94 8.04
CA SER A 152 -14.72 9.02 7.78
C SER A 152 -15.00 8.48 6.38
N GLY A 153 -15.97 7.57 6.24
CA GLY A 153 -16.48 7.25 4.92
C GLY A 153 -17.12 8.47 4.26
N SER A 154 -17.18 8.44 2.94
CA SER A 154 -17.91 9.41 2.13
C SER A 154 -19.42 9.20 2.26
N THR A 155 -20.20 10.27 2.18
CA THR A 155 -21.66 10.18 1.99
C THR A 155 -22.07 10.16 0.51
N ASP A 156 -21.12 10.36 -0.41
CA ASP A 156 -21.34 10.04 -1.81
C ASP A 156 -21.51 8.53 -1.96
N ARG A 157 -22.74 8.13 -2.29
CA ARG A 157 -23.13 6.74 -2.44
C ARG A 157 -22.37 6.05 -3.57
N ALA A 158 -22.14 6.74 -4.70
CA ALA A 158 -21.45 6.15 -5.84
C ALA A 158 -19.97 5.89 -5.49
N ALA A 159 -19.30 6.87 -4.86
CA ALA A 159 -17.93 6.69 -4.38
C ALA A 159 -17.82 5.56 -3.35
N SER A 160 -18.78 5.51 -2.42
CA SER A 160 -18.84 4.47 -1.37
C SER A 160 -19.06 3.07 -1.93
N GLU A 161 -19.95 2.92 -2.92
CA GLU A 161 -20.22 1.64 -3.59
C GLU A 161 -19.00 1.16 -4.39
N LEU A 162 -18.28 2.07 -5.07
CA LEU A 162 -17.04 1.76 -5.77
C LEU A 162 -15.95 1.28 -4.81
N LEU A 163 -15.78 1.96 -3.68
CA LEU A 163 -14.82 1.59 -2.65
C LEU A 163 -15.15 0.21 -2.04
N ALA A 164 -16.43 -0.01 -1.70
CA ALA A 164 -16.89 -1.29 -1.18
C ALA A 164 -16.65 -2.44 -2.16
N ALA A 165 -16.93 -2.23 -3.45
CA ALA A 165 -16.67 -3.23 -4.49
C ALA A 165 -15.17 -3.59 -4.60
N GLU A 166 -14.29 -2.60 -4.50
CA GLU A 166 -12.84 -2.82 -4.54
C GLU A 166 -12.34 -3.52 -3.26
N ILE A 167 -12.84 -3.15 -2.08
CA ILE A 167 -12.54 -3.84 -0.81
C ILE A 167 -12.94 -5.31 -0.89
N HIS A 168 -14.14 -5.61 -1.38
CA HIS A 168 -14.56 -7.00 -1.57
C HIS A 168 -13.68 -7.75 -2.58
N ALA A 169 -13.21 -7.09 -3.63
CA ALA A 169 -12.27 -7.69 -4.58
C ALA A 169 -10.90 -7.95 -3.95
N TYR A 170 -10.45 -7.09 -3.04
CA TYR A 170 -9.21 -7.24 -2.27
C TYR A 170 -9.32 -8.41 -1.27
N GLU A 171 -10.41 -8.51 -0.53
CA GLU A 171 -10.66 -9.61 0.41
C GLU A 171 -10.74 -10.97 -0.31
N ARG A 172 -11.41 -11.04 -1.46
CA ARG A 172 -11.45 -12.26 -2.30
C ARG A 172 -10.07 -12.68 -2.81
N ALA A 173 -9.14 -11.75 -2.94
CA ALA A 173 -7.75 -12.03 -3.30
C ALA A 173 -6.88 -12.50 -2.10
N GLY A 174 -7.48 -12.65 -0.92
CA GLY A 174 -6.82 -13.11 0.31
C GLY A 174 -6.43 -11.99 1.27
N GLY A 175 -6.71 -10.73 0.93
CA GLY A 175 -6.48 -9.58 1.81
C GLY A 175 -7.38 -9.58 3.04
N ARG A 176 -7.04 -8.74 4.01
CA ARG A 176 -7.84 -8.48 5.22
C ARG A 176 -8.04 -6.98 5.39
N VAL A 177 -9.26 -6.55 5.68
CA VAL A 177 -9.57 -5.13 5.88
C VAL A 177 -10.09 -4.91 7.30
N ALA A 178 -9.58 -3.87 7.94
CA ALA A 178 -10.14 -3.31 9.15
C ALA A 178 -10.45 -1.82 8.95
N VAL A 179 -11.47 -1.31 9.63
CA VAL A 179 -11.92 0.08 9.50
C VAL A 179 -11.93 0.77 10.86
N VAL A 180 -11.40 1.98 10.94
CA VAL A 180 -11.57 2.89 12.08
C VAL A 180 -12.45 4.05 11.63
N GLY A 181 -13.71 4.03 12.04
CA GLY A 181 -14.75 4.92 11.55
C GLY A 181 -15.85 4.17 10.79
N ARG A 182 -16.66 4.92 10.04
CA ARG A 182 -17.80 4.36 9.29
C ARG A 182 -17.53 4.44 7.79
N HIS A 183 -17.19 3.31 7.18
CA HIS A 183 -17.19 3.11 5.74
C HIS A 183 -18.33 2.18 5.33
N LEU A 184 -18.74 2.23 4.07
CA LEU A 184 -19.80 1.39 3.49
C LEU A 184 -19.30 -0.04 3.16
N ALA A 185 -18.20 -0.47 3.79
CA ALA A 185 -17.59 -1.77 3.62
C ALA A 185 -17.79 -2.60 4.90
N GLY A 186 -18.25 -3.85 4.74
CA GLY A 186 -18.32 -4.81 5.83
C GLY A 186 -16.93 -5.22 6.32
N GLY A 187 -16.86 -5.85 7.49
CA GLY A 187 -15.61 -6.35 8.07
C GLY A 187 -15.40 -5.93 9.53
N ASP A 188 -14.19 -6.14 10.02
CA ASP A 188 -13.78 -5.73 11.37
C ASP A 188 -13.74 -4.20 11.44
N CYS A 189 -14.44 -3.62 12.42
CA CYS A 189 -14.48 -2.17 12.56
C CYS A 189 -14.40 -1.69 14.02
N VAL A 190 -13.70 -0.58 14.21
CA VAL A 190 -13.73 0.23 15.42
C VAL A 190 -14.50 1.50 15.09
N ARG A 191 -15.71 1.62 15.62
CA ARG A 191 -16.62 2.72 15.31
C ARG A 191 -16.80 3.62 16.53
N PRO A 192 -16.27 4.85 16.50
CA PRO A 192 -16.71 5.88 17.43
C PRO A 192 -18.21 6.11 17.26
N ASP A 193 -18.96 6.13 18.36
CA ASP A 193 -20.38 6.47 18.32
C ASP A 193 -20.54 7.99 18.19
N ASN A 194 -20.41 8.45 16.95
CA ASN A 194 -20.47 9.86 16.60
C ASN A 194 -21.84 10.47 16.90
N VAL A 195 -22.94 9.72 16.71
CA VAL A 195 -24.30 10.19 16.99
C VAL A 195 -24.52 10.35 18.48
N ALA A 196 -24.18 9.34 19.28
CA ALA A 196 -24.29 9.45 20.73
C ALA A 196 -23.39 10.57 21.28
N SER A 197 -22.18 10.72 20.74
CA SER A 197 -21.27 11.80 21.14
C SER A 197 -21.86 13.19 20.86
N GLY A 198 -22.48 13.39 19.69
CA GLY A 198 -23.20 14.62 19.35
C GLY A 198 -24.37 14.87 20.29
N ARG A 199 -25.16 13.83 20.58
CA ARG A 199 -26.30 13.92 21.50
C ARG A 199 -25.88 14.33 22.90
N LEU A 200 -24.82 13.70 23.44
CA LEU A 200 -24.26 14.04 24.76
C LEU A 200 -23.83 15.51 24.83
N LEU A 201 -23.24 16.04 23.75
CA LEU A 201 -22.88 17.46 23.67
C LEU A 201 -24.13 18.36 23.71
N GLY A 202 -25.17 18.03 22.94
CA GLY A 202 -26.41 18.81 22.93
C GLY A 202 -27.15 18.79 24.27
N GLU A 203 -27.29 17.61 24.87
CA GLU A 203 -27.89 17.43 26.20
C GLU A 203 -27.13 18.25 27.25
N HIS A 204 -25.79 18.27 27.18
CA HIS A 204 -24.97 19.06 28.07
C HIS A 204 -25.21 20.57 27.90
N LEU A 205 -25.27 21.07 26.66
CA LEU A 205 -25.54 22.49 26.38
C LEU A 205 -26.93 22.93 26.86
N VAL A 206 -27.96 22.10 26.62
CA VAL A 206 -29.32 22.35 27.13
C VAL A 206 -29.35 22.32 28.65
N GLY A 207 -28.66 21.37 29.27
CA GLY A 207 -28.53 21.27 30.73
C GLY A 207 -27.87 22.50 31.37
N LEU A 208 -26.99 23.18 30.64
CA LEU A 208 -26.39 24.46 31.04
C LEU A 208 -27.32 25.68 30.79
N GLY A 209 -28.47 25.47 30.15
CA GLY A 209 -29.47 26.51 29.87
C GLY A 209 -29.26 27.26 28.55
N HIS A 210 -28.35 26.81 27.68
CA HIS A 210 -28.16 27.40 26.35
C HIS A 210 -29.37 27.10 25.45
N ARG A 211 -29.84 28.12 24.71
CA ARG A 211 -30.99 28.00 23.78
C ARG A 211 -30.66 28.37 22.33
N LEU A 212 -29.54 29.05 22.11
CA LEU A 212 -29.05 29.44 20.80
C LEU A 212 -27.64 28.88 20.68
N VAL A 213 -27.47 27.89 19.82
CA VAL A 213 -26.21 27.18 19.62
C VAL A 213 -25.83 27.29 18.15
N ALA A 214 -24.60 27.72 17.88
CA ALA A 214 -24.00 27.65 16.55
C ALA A 214 -23.00 26.50 16.52
N ALA A 215 -23.04 25.68 15.47
CA ALA A 215 -22.12 24.56 15.27
C ALA A 215 -21.14 24.87 14.14
N VAL A 216 -19.85 24.64 14.40
CA VAL A 216 -18.81 24.63 13.37
C VAL A 216 -18.43 23.17 13.14
N THR A 217 -18.75 22.64 11.96
CA THR A 217 -18.58 21.21 11.64
C THR A 217 -17.36 20.96 10.77
N GLY A 218 -17.01 19.69 10.60
CA GLY A 218 -16.04 19.27 9.59
C GLY A 218 -16.59 19.46 8.17
N PRO A 219 -15.77 19.15 7.14
CA PRO A 219 -16.18 19.21 5.75
C PRO A 219 -17.46 18.41 5.49
N ASP A 220 -18.28 18.95 4.58
CA ASP A 220 -19.46 18.25 4.07
C ASP A 220 -19.07 16.94 3.39
N GLY A 221 -20.01 16.00 3.32
CA GLY A 221 -19.78 14.76 2.60
C GLY A 221 -19.09 13.66 3.43
N LEU A 222 -18.89 13.89 4.72
CA LEU A 222 -18.20 12.98 5.63
C LEU A 222 -19.17 12.43 6.68
N THR A 223 -19.32 11.10 6.67
CA THR A 223 -20.19 10.38 7.61
C THR A 223 -19.99 10.73 9.08
N ALA A 224 -18.76 10.94 9.54
CA ALA A 224 -18.48 11.27 10.94
C ALA A 224 -18.94 12.68 11.32
N SER A 225 -18.77 13.67 10.44
CA SER A 225 -19.25 15.03 10.66
C SER A 225 -20.78 15.07 10.73
N ASP A 226 -21.43 14.40 9.77
CA ASP A 226 -22.89 14.35 9.66
C ASP A 226 -23.52 13.66 10.87
N ASP A 227 -22.92 12.56 11.35
CA ASP A 227 -23.40 11.85 12.53
C ASP A 227 -23.32 12.70 13.80
N ARG A 228 -22.20 13.40 14.01
CA ARG A 228 -22.04 14.27 15.19
C ARG A 228 -23.03 15.43 15.15
N LEU A 229 -23.22 16.03 13.98
CA LEU A 229 -24.19 17.10 13.80
C LEU A 229 -25.63 16.59 14.02
N ALA A 230 -25.99 15.44 13.45
CA ALA A 230 -27.30 14.83 13.64
C ALA A 230 -27.58 14.50 15.11
N GLY A 231 -26.59 13.96 15.82
CA GLY A 231 -26.68 13.71 17.26
C GLY A 231 -26.91 15.00 18.06
N LEU A 232 -26.14 16.05 17.77
CA LEU A 232 -26.27 17.36 18.41
C LEU A 232 -27.66 17.96 18.17
N LEU A 233 -28.11 18.02 16.92
CA LEU A 233 -29.41 18.57 16.55
C LEU A 233 -30.59 17.78 17.13
N GLY A 234 -30.42 16.48 17.36
CA GLY A 234 -31.45 15.66 18.00
C GLY A 234 -31.63 15.93 19.50
N ALA A 235 -30.71 16.64 20.14
CA ALA A 235 -30.73 16.97 21.56
C ALA A 235 -31.03 18.45 21.87
N LEU A 236 -30.93 19.34 20.88
CA LEU A 236 -31.26 20.77 20.99
C LEU A 236 -32.75 21.01 20.74
#